data_AF-A0A401Z6Y9-F1
#
_entry.id   AF-A0A401Z6Y9-F1
#
_cell.length_a   1.000
_cell.length_b   1.000
_cell.length_c   1.000
_cell.angle_alpha   90.00
_cell.angle_beta   90.00
_cell.angle_gamma   90.00
#
_symmetry.space_group_name_H-M   'P 1'
#
loop_
_entity.id
_entity.type
_entity.pdbx_description
1 polymer ?
#
loop_
_entity_poly.entity_id
_entity_poly.type
_entity_poly.pdbx_seq_one_letter_code
_entity_poly.pdbx_strand_id
1 'polypeptide(L)'
;MAEFPQLGDLARIAVLLNPTSGVPDAGDSGLGGPLSWPADEPWPQCAVGHWIHHRDPLSAAERREWQDMDEAREARARNGTGEHNVVTHEEAAAQKRIMNGASGLDLITWERISTRPDPCTDPVAMVPVMQLRAVDVPRAFEGRDADLLQVLWCPNDHDREDVAGGNPYGGPRLELRWRRGAEQGLTTAAPPQPRRARDGYIPQPCTLSPVEAWDFPEHDDLPDDLRDAVMEWCEDQDWDYHDDFACLGGWKVGGWPSWHLTDLQPITCSGTDCGRRMRLFLTVNSGGDPSLNVGRFGELRVFVCPDASGHPIALNIQ
;
A
#
# COMPACT_ATOMS: atom_id res chain seq x y z
N MET A 1 -30.72 -3.42 2.97
CA MET A 1 -30.81 -4.71 3.72
C MET A 1 -32.19 -5.36 3.69
N ALA A 2 -33.31 -4.62 3.80
CA ALA A 2 -34.64 -5.23 3.73
C ALA A 2 -34.96 -5.85 2.34
N GLU A 3 -34.39 -5.27 1.28
CA GLU A 3 -34.62 -5.67 -0.12
C GLU A 3 -33.80 -6.90 -0.54
N PHE A 4 -32.59 -7.03 0.01
CA PHE A 4 -31.69 -8.18 -0.22
C PHE A 4 -31.19 -8.74 1.12
N PRO A 5 -32.00 -9.58 1.81
CA PRO A 5 -31.59 -10.20 3.08
C PRO A 5 -30.30 -11.02 2.95
N GLN A 6 -30.10 -11.69 1.81
CA GLN A 6 -28.92 -12.51 1.52
C GLN A 6 -27.63 -11.69 1.52
N LEU A 7 -27.70 -10.40 1.17
CA LEU A 7 -26.55 -9.50 1.24
C LEU A 7 -26.14 -9.24 2.70
N GLY A 8 -27.09 -9.28 3.64
CA GLY A 8 -26.84 -9.19 5.07
C GLY A 8 -25.99 -10.34 5.62
N ASP A 9 -26.12 -11.55 5.06
CA ASP A 9 -25.31 -12.71 5.45
C ASP A 9 -23.84 -12.58 5.02
N LEU A 10 -23.56 -11.71 4.05
CA LEU A 10 -22.21 -11.41 3.54
C LEU A 10 -21.62 -10.16 4.17
N ALA A 11 -22.43 -9.38 4.90
CA ALA A 11 -22.00 -8.14 5.51
C ALA A 11 -20.90 -8.37 6.54
N ARG A 12 -19.88 -7.53 6.51
CA ARG A 12 -18.85 -7.45 7.54
C ARG A 12 -18.85 -6.06 8.15
N ILE A 13 -18.35 -5.97 9.37
CA ILE A 13 -18.10 -4.66 9.98
C ILE A 13 -16.69 -4.23 9.58
N ALA A 14 -16.61 -3.02 9.03
CA ALA A 14 -15.37 -2.27 8.89
C ALA A 14 -15.33 -1.16 9.95
N VAL A 15 -14.14 -0.87 10.48
CA VAL A 15 -13.90 0.32 11.29
C VAL A 15 -13.13 1.32 10.44
N LEU A 16 -13.80 2.36 9.95
CA LEU A 16 -13.18 3.47 9.23
C LEU A 16 -12.41 4.32 10.25
N LEU A 17 -11.11 4.52 10.04
CA LEU A 17 -10.24 5.19 11.00
C LEU A 17 -10.31 6.73 10.90
N ASN A 18 -10.68 7.26 9.73
CA ASN A 18 -10.87 8.68 9.44
C ASN A 18 -9.75 9.58 10.01
N PRO A 19 -8.51 9.44 9.50
CA PRO A 19 -7.38 10.22 10.00
C PRO A 19 -7.60 11.72 9.75
N THR A 20 -7.19 12.54 10.71
CA THR A 20 -7.14 13.99 10.57
C THR A 20 -5.80 14.49 11.08
N SER A 21 -5.16 15.36 10.30
CA SER A 21 -3.90 16.02 10.65
C SER A 21 -3.92 16.57 12.07
N GLY A 22 -3.00 16.10 12.91
CA GLY A 22 -2.95 16.42 14.34
C GLY A 22 -2.01 15.47 15.08
N VAL A 23 -1.29 15.95 16.07
CA VAL A 23 -0.35 15.11 16.82
C VAL A 23 -1.10 14.35 17.93
N PRO A 24 -1.22 13.01 17.85
CA PRO A 24 -1.80 12.22 18.93
C PRO A 24 -0.83 12.14 20.11
N ASP A 25 -1.36 11.92 21.31
CA ASP A 25 -0.53 11.56 22.46
C ASP A 25 0.07 10.16 22.24
N ALA A 26 1.26 9.93 22.80
CA ALA A 26 2.03 8.71 22.52
C ALA A 26 1.30 7.42 22.92
N GLY A 27 0.35 7.48 23.85
CA GLY A 27 -0.44 6.34 24.33
C GLY A 27 -1.76 6.13 23.61
N ASP A 28 -2.15 7.06 22.74
CA ASP A 28 -3.45 7.06 22.07
C ASP A 28 -3.38 6.34 20.72
N SER A 29 -4.56 6.10 20.14
CA SER A 29 -4.66 5.66 18.75
C SER A 29 -4.33 6.82 17.80
N GLY A 30 -3.54 6.56 16.77
CA GLY A 30 -3.03 7.60 15.87
C GLY A 30 -2.20 7.06 14.71
N LEU A 31 -1.98 7.90 13.70
CA LEU A 31 -1.05 7.62 12.58
C LEU A 31 0.15 8.56 12.65
N GLY A 32 1.33 8.11 12.24
CA GLY A 32 2.56 8.93 12.08
C GLY A 32 3.05 9.73 13.29
N GLY A 33 2.34 9.69 14.41
CA GLY A 33 2.66 10.36 15.66
C GLY A 33 3.64 9.56 16.53
N PRO A 34 3.94 10.07 17.73
CA PRO A 34 4.78 9.33 18.67
C PRO A 34 4.14 7.97 18.99
N LEU A 35 4.95 6.90 18.94
CA LEU A 35 4.54 5.57 19.43
C LEU A 35 4.91 5.40 20.90
N SER A 36 4.14 4.58 21.61
CA SER A 36 4.52 4.06 22.93
C SER A 36 5.42 2.83 22.79
N TRP A 37 6.68 2.88 23.19
CA TRP A 37 7.63 1.77 23.03
C TRP A 37 8.26 1.32 24.36
N PRO A 38 8.51 0.02 24.57
CA PRO A 38 9.22 -0.46 25.75
C PRO A 38 10.66 0.07 25.78
N ALA A 39 11.10 0.58 26.93
CA ALA A 39 12.41 1.22 27.04
C ALA A 39 13.60 0.25 26.87
N ASP A 40 13.38 -1.03 27.15
CA ASP A 40 14.38 -2.11 27.10
C ASP A 40 14.37 -2.87 25.76
N GLU A 41 13.42 -2.58 24.89
CA GLU A 41 13.29 -3.27 23.61
C GLU A 41 13.94 -2.47 22.48
N PRO A 42 14.87 -3.06 21.69
CA PRO A 42 15.48 -2.38 20.56
C PRO A 42 14.43 -2.02 19.51
N TRP A 43 14.64 -0.87 18.86
CA TRP A 43 13.77 -0.43 17.78
C TRP A 43 13.86 -1.38 16.57
N PRO A 44 12.74 -1.72 15.90
CA PRO A 44 12.77 -2.63 14.77
C PRO A 44 13.57 -2.09 13.58
N GLN A 45 14.36 -2.97 12.97
CA GLN A 45 15.19 -2.65 11.80
C GLN A 45 14.94 -3.66 10.68
N CYS A 46 14.89 -3.16 9.45
CA CYS A 46 14.81 -3.98 8.26
C CYS A 46 16.20 -4.23 7.67
N ALA A 47 16.59 -5.50 7.56
CA ALA A 47 17.87 -5.93 7.00
C ALA A 47 17.72 -6.57 5.59
N VAL A 48 16.53 -6.49 5.00
CA VAL A 48 16.23 -7.09 3.69
C VAL A 48 16.68 -6.13 2.58
N GLY A 49 17.12 -6.65 1.44
CA GLY A 49 17.41 -5.83 0.26
C GLY A 49 16.21 -4.98 -0.17
N HIS A 50 16.50 -3.82 -0.75
CA HIS A 50 15.47 -2.85 -1.17
C HIS A 50 15.62 -2.50 -2.64
N TRP A 51 14.53 -2.08 -3.28
CA TRP A 51 14.56 -1.46 -4.59
C TRP A 51 14.69 0.05 -4.44
N ILE A 52 15.75 0.61 -5.01
CA ILE A 52 16.05 2.04 -4.93
C ILE A 52 15.89 2.69 -6.29
N HIS A 53 15.19 3.81 -6.32
CA HIS A 53 15.14 4.70 -7.47
C HIS A 53 16.45 5.47 -7.57
N HIS A 54 17.18 5.24 -8.65
CA HIS A 54 18.37 5.99 -9.03
C HIS A 54 18.01 7.02 -10.09
N ARG A 55 18.50 8.25 -9.88
CA ARG A 55 18.50 9.33 -10.85
C ARG A 55 19.95 9.60 -11.26
N ASP A 56 20.31 9.12 -12.44
CA ASP A 56 21.68 9.25 -12.96
C ASP A 56 21.70 10.31 -14.07
N PRO A 57 22.40 11.44 -13.92
CA PRO A 57 22.42 12.49 -14.94
C PRO A 57 23.00 11.95 -16.25
N LEU A 58 22.46 12.45 -17.37
CA LEU A 58 23.08 12.26 -18.68
C LEU A 58 24.36 13.10 -18.77
N SER A 59 25.35 12.55 -19.46
CA SER A 59 26.48 13.35 -19.93
C SER A 59 26.01 14.41 -20.94
N ALA A 60 26.79 15.48 -21.10
CA ALA A 60 26.49 16.51 -22.08
C ALA A 60 26.39 15.97 -23.52
N ALA A 61 27.15 14.93 -23.84
CA ALA A 61 27.11 14.26 -25.15
C ALA A 61 25.81 13.46 -25.34
N GLU A 62 25.43 12.63 -24.36
CA GLU A 62 24.17 11.87 -24.40
C GLU A 62 22.95 12.81 -24.48
N ARG A 63 22.96 13.92 -23.72
CA ARG A 63 21.91 14.94 -23.80
C ARG A 63 21.83 15.57 -25.18
N ARG A 64 22.97 15.95 -25.77
CA ARG A 64 23.00 16.57 -27.10
C ARG A 64 22.49 15.61 -28.16
N GLU A 65 22.94 14.36 -28.13
CA GLU A 65 22.47 13.32 -29.04
C GLU A 65 20.95 13.12 -28.94
N TRP A 66 20.38 13.13 -27.73
CA TRP A 66 18.92 13.07 -27.55
C TRP A 66 18.19 14.28 -28.16
N GLN A 67 18.72 15.49 -27.95
CA GLN A 67 18.15 16.71 -28.51
C GLN A 67 18.21 16.72 -30.04
N ASP A 68 19.33 16.30 -30.62
CA ASP A 68 19.50 16.23 -32.07
C ASP A 68 18.49 15.24 -32.71
N MET A 69 18.21 14.11 -32.05
CA MET A 69 17.17 13.16 -32.48
C MET A 69 15.76 13.77 -32.42
N ASP A 70 15.45 14.51 -31.35
CA ASP A 70 14.15 15.16 -31.18
C ASP A 70 13.94 16.25 -32.24
N GLU A 71 14.94 17.10 -32.47
CA GLU A 71 14.94 18.11 -33.54
C GLU A 71 14.77 17.49 -34.93
N ALA A 72 15.45 16.37 -35.21
CA ALA A 72 15.31 15.65 -36.46
C ALA A 72 13.90 15.04 -36.63
N ARG A 73 13.29 14.54 -35.54
CA ARG A 73 11.90 14.06 -35.53
C ARG A 73 10.90 15.19 -35.79
N GLU A 74 11.06 16.33 -35.12
CA GLU A 74 10.21 17.50 -35.34
C GLU A 74 10.34 18.06 -36.77
N ALA A 75 11.56 18.08 -37.32
CA ALA A 75 11.80 18.54 -38.69
C ALA A 75 11.08 17.65 -39.72
N ARG A 76 11.12 16.32 -39.54
CA ARG A 76 10.35 15.36 -40.36
C ARG A 76 8.85 15.58 -40.24
N ALA A 77 8.35 15.79 -39.01
CA ALA A 77 6.93 16.06 -38.77
C ALA A 77 6.45 17.34 -39.49
N ARG A 78 7.25 18.42 -39.43
CA ARG A 78 6.95 19.69 -40.11
C ARG A 78 6.94 19.58 -41.63
N ASN A 79 7.77 18.71 -42.20
CA ASN A 79 7.91 18.55 -43.65
C ASN A 79 6.81 17.68 -44.30
N GLY A 80 5.81 17.22 -43.54
CA GLY A 80 4.61 16.58 -44.09
C GLY A 80 4.81 15.18 -44.67
N THR A 81 5.95 14.52 -44.42
CA THR A 81 6.27 13.19 -44.94
C THR A 81 5.57 12.03 -44.20
N GLY A 82 4.48 12.32 -43.46
CA GLY A 82 3.57 11.32 -42.90
C GLY A 82 4.06 10.49 -41.70
N GLU A 83 5.34 10.52 -41.37
CA GLU A 83 5.94 9.55 -40.44
C GLU A 83 6.48 10.19 -39.14
N HIS A 84 5.69 11.04 -38.48
CA HIS A 84 6.04 11.65 -37.18
C HIS A 84 6.27 10.61 -36.05
N ASN A 85 5.88 9.35 -36.24
CA ASN A 85 6.05 8.26 -35.28
C ASN A 85 7.11 7.23 -35.67
N VAL A 86 7.82 7.42 -36.79
CA VAL A 86 8.86 6.47 -37.22
C VAL A 86 10.18 6.83 -36.56
N VAL A 87 10.54 6.04 -35.56
CA VAL A 87 11.89 6.04 -34.97
C VAL A 87 12.79 5.20 -35.88
N THR A 88 13.86 5.79 -36.39
CA THR A 88 14.83 5.05 -37.21
C THR A 88 15.57 4.01 -36.37
N HIS A 89 16.15 3.00 -37.01
CA HIS A 89 16.98 2.02 -36.32
C HIS A 89 18.17 2.66 -35.58
N GLU A 90 18.75 3.71 -36.15
CA GLU A 90 19.85 4.45 -35.53
C GLU A 90 19.37 5.19 -34.28
N GLU A 91 18.23 5.88 -34.35
CA GLU A 91 17.63 6.56 -33.20
C GLU A 91 17.23 5.58 -32.10
N ALA A 92 16.64 4.43 -32.45
CA ALA A 92 16.30 3.40 -31.48
C ALA A 92 17.55 2.82 -30.79
N ALA A 93 18.66 2.65 -31.53
CA ALA A 93 19.93 2.18 -30.97
C ALA A 93 20.56 3.23 -30.04
N ALA A 94 20.55 4.50 -30.45
CA ALA A 94 21.00 5.63 -29.65
C ALA A 94 20.18 5.78 -28.36
N GLN A 95 18.85 5.77 -28.46
CA GLN A 95 17.95 5.80 -27.30
C GLN A 95 18.23 4.63 -26.35
N LYS A 96 18.32 3.40 -26.86
CA LYS A 96 18.63 2.22 -26.04
C LYS A 96 19.97 2.36 -25.30
N ARG A 97 21.00 2.88 -25.98
CA ARG A 97 22.32 3.13 -25.39
C ARG A 97 22.26 4.21 -24.32
N ILE A 98 21.66 5.36 -24.61
CA ILE A 98 21.53 6.49 -23.69
C ILE A 98 20.75 6.04 -22.44
N MET A 99 19.61 5.36 -22.64
CA MET A 99 18.79 4.85 -21.55
C MET A 99 19.52 3.82 -20.70
N ASN A 100 20.41 3.01 -21.27
CA ASN A 100 21.24 2.03 -20.55
C ASN A 100 20.44 1.15 -19.56
N GLY A 101 19.26 0.68 -19.97
CA GLY A 101 18.36 -0.12 -19.13
C GLY A 101 17.54 0.66 -18.09
N ALA A 102 17.60 1.99 -18.09
CA ALA A 102 16.70 2.84 -17.32
C ALA A 102 15.25 2.69 -17.81
N SER A 103 14.31 2.79 -16.87
CA SER A 103 12.87 2.72 -17.13
C SER A 103 12.27 4.04 -17.60
N GLY A 104 12.98 5.15 -17.39
CA GLY A 104 12.53 6.48 -17.80
C GLY A 104 13.68 7.48 -17.93
N LEU A 105 13.39 8.60 -18.58
CA LEU A 105 14.28 9.75 -18.70
C LEU A 105 13.49 11.01 -18.36
N ASP A 106 13.95 11.75 -17.36
CA ASP A 106 13.41 13.05 -17.01
C ASP A 106 14.01 14.09 -17.97
N LEU A 107 13.21 14.61 -18.91
CA LEU A 107 13.68 15.56 -19.92
C LEU A 107 13.87 16.99 -19.36
N ILE A 108 13.41 17.26 -18.14
CA ILE A 108 13.62 18.55 -17.47
C ILE A 108 15.00 18.54 -16.81
N THR A 109 15.27 17.53 -15.99
CA THR A 109 16.55 17.41 -15.27
C THR A 109 17.64 16.70 -16.08
N TRP A 110 17.28 16.04 -17.18
CA TRP A 110 18.14 15.18 -18.00
C TRP A 110 18.73 14.01 -17.21
N GLU A 111 17.91 13.36 -16.39
CA GLU A 111 18.31 12.24 -15.53
C GLU A 111 17.63 10.94 -15.95
N ARG A 112 18.41 9.88 -16.06
CA ARG A 112 17.91 8.52 -16.23
C ARG A 112 17.33 8.03 -14.93
N ILE A 113 16.11 7.49 -15.00
CA ILE A 113 15.40 6.91 -13.87
C ILE A 113 15.48 5.39 -14.01
N SER A 114 16.13 4.74 -13.05
CA SER A 114 16.18 3.28 -12.98
C SER A 114 15.90 2.81 -11.56
N THR A 115 15.35 1.61 -11.42
CA THR A 115 15.19 0.97 -10.12
C THR A 115 16.20 -0.16 -10.02
N ARG A 116 17.04 -0.16 -8.98
CA ARG A 116 18.09 -1.16 -8.78
C ARG A 116 18.00 -1.77 -7.39
N PRO A 117 18.34 -3.06 -7.21
CA PRO A 117 18.43 -3.64 -5.88
C PRO A 117 19.63 -3.02 -5.12
N ASP A 118 19.39 -2.56 -3.90
CA ASP A 118 20.41 -2.20 -2.92
C ASP A 118 20.48 -3.33 -1.88
N PRO A 119 21.54 -4.18 -1.93
CA PRO A 119 21.73 -5.19 -0.91
C PRO A 119 21.93 -4.47 0.43
N CYS A 120 21.04 -4.72 1.39
CA CYS A 120 21.02 -4.00 2.66
C CYS A 120 22.26 -4.33 3.49
N THR A 121 23.35 -3.57 3.31
CA THR A 121 24.59 -3.71 4.08
C THR A 121 24.45 -3.16 5.51
N ASP A 122 23.58 -2.16 5.68
CA ASP A 122 23.25 -1.53 6.94
C ASP A 122 21.72 -1.55 7.12
N PRO A 123 21.19 -2.12 8.23
CA PRO A 123 19.76 -2.18 8.48
C PRO A 123 19.10 -0.80 8.52
N VAL A 124 17.88 -0.69 7.98
CA VAL A 124 17.09 0.54 7.97
C VAL A 124 16.12 0.53 9.15
N ALA A 125 16.14 1.58 9.98
CA ALA A 125 15.16 1.74 11.05
C ALA A 125 13.73 1.80 10.47
N MET A 126 12.81 1.01 11.02
CA MET A 126 11.42 1.04 10.59
C MET A 126 10.74 2.33 11.06
N VAL A 127 9.84 2.88 10.26
CA VAL A 127 9.06 4.06 10.66
C VAL A 127 7.75 3.66 11.32
N PRO A 128 7.30 4.42 12.32
CA PRO A 128 5.98 4.22 12.91
C PRO A 128 4.89 4.62 11.92
N VAL A 129 3.94 3.72 11.66
CA VAL A 129 2.81 4.02 10.76
C VAL A 129 1.56 4.29 11.56
N MET A 130 1.23 3.40 12.50
CA MET A 130 -0.02 3.43 13.22
C MET A 130 0.11 2.81 14.61
N GLN A 131 -0.62 3.39 15.56
CA GLN A 131 -0.94 2.78 16.84
C GLN A 131 -2.45 2.71 17.00
N LEU A 132 -2.98 1.58 17.47
CA LEU A 132 -4.38 1.44 17.82
C LEU A 132 -4.51 0.85 19.23
N ARG A 133 -5.49 1.34 19.97
CA ARG A 133 -5.90 0.84 21.26
C ARG A 133 -7.19 0.02 21.13
N ALA A 134 -7.32 -1.04 21.91
CA ALA A 134 -8.53 -1.87 21.90
C ALA A 134 -9.79 -1.12 22.34
N VAL A 135 -9.66 -0.06 23.14
CA VAL A 135 -10.80 0.79 23.53
C VAL A 135 -11.38 1.58 22.35
N ASP A 136 -10.54 1.96 21.38
CA ASP A 136 -10.97 2.76 20.22
C ASP A 136 -11.36 1.86 19.05
N VAL A 137 -10.63 0.76 18.86
CA VAL A 137 -10.84 -0.18 17.74
C VAL A 137 -10.82 -1.64 18.26
N PRO A 138 -11.85 -2.10 18.98
CA PRO A 138 -11.88 -3.45 19.56
C PRO A 138 -11.70 -4.57 18.51
N ARG A 139 -12.24 -4.36 17.31
CA ARG A 139 -12.17 -5.30 16.18
C ARG A 139 -10.74 -5.69 15.79
N ALA A 140 -9.76 -4.79 15.98
CA ALA A 140 -8.35 -5.07 15.67
C ALA A 140 -7.71 -6.13 16.60
N PHE A 141 -8.42 -6.50 17.68
CA PHE A 141 -7.93 -7.38 18.75
C PHE A 141 -8.76 -8.66 18.90
N GLU A 142 -9.73 -8.91 18.02
CA GLU A 142 -10.53 -10.13 18.06
C GLU A 142 -9.65 -11.39 18.02
N GLY A 143 -9.87 -12.31 18.98
CA GLY A 143 -9.09 -13.54 19.11
C GLY A 143 -7.64 -13.34 19.57
N ARG A 144 -7.31 -12.17 20.11
CA ARG A 144 -5.96 -11.83 20.60
C ARG A 144 -6.00 -11.35 22.04
N ASP A 145 -4.96 -11.69 22.78
CA ASP A 145 -4.77 -11.28 24.17
C ASP A 145 -3.84 -10.06 24.24
N ALA A 146 -4.37 -8.93 23.78
CA ALA A 146 -3.63 -7.67 23.61
C ALA A 146 -4.61 -6.47 23.63
N ASP A 147 -4.12 -5.30 24.00
CA ASP A 147 -4.88 -4.04 24.04
C ASP A 147 -4.22 -2.90 23.24
N LEU A 148 -3.03 -3.14 22.70
CA LEU A 148 -2.27 -2.22 21.86
C LEU A 148 -1.77 -2.92 20.60
N LEU A 149 -2.02 -2.31 19.45
CA LEU A 149 -1.49 -2.72 18.16
C LEU A 149 -0.59 -1.60 17.64
N GLN A 150 0.60 -1.99 17.21
CA GLN A 150 1.55 -1.09 16.56
C GLN A 150 1.91 -1.65 15.19
N VAL A 151 1.82 -0.78 14.19
CA VAL A 151 2.21 -1.08 12.82
C VAL A 151 3.42 -0.21 12.50
N LEU A 152 4.52 -0.88 12.18
CA LEU A 152 5.74 -0.26 11.70
C LEU A 152 6.03 -0.81 10.30
N TRP A 153 6.79 -0.07 9.50
CA TRP A 153 7.28 -0.63 8.25
C TRP A 153 8.66 -0.12 7.85
N CYS A 154 9.30 -0.82 6.91
CA CYS A 154 10.44 -0.26 6.22
C CYS A 154 9.96 0.84 5.26
N PRO A 155 10.54 2.06 5.31
CA PRO A 155 10.14 3.15 4.42
C PRO A 155 10.75 3.03 3.00
N ASN A 156 10.98 1.81 2.51
CA ASN A 156 11.54 1.54 1.19
C ASN A 156 10.80 0.36 0.54
N ASP A 157 10.85 0.28 -0.79
CA ASP A 157 10.21 -0.79 -1.54
C ASP A 157 11.05 -2.08 -1.47
N HIS A 158 10.38 -3.20 -1.27
CA HIS A 158 10.96 -4.55 -1.31
C HIS A 158 10.32 -5.36 -2.43
N ASP A 159 11.07 -6.30 -3.02
CA ASP A 159 10.48 -7.35 -3.83
C ASP A 159 10.11 -8.59 -3.00
N ARG A 160 9.01 -9.19 -3.42
CA ARG A 160 8.60 -10.61 -3.48
C ARG A 160 9.08 -11.69 -2.50
N GLU A 161 10.01 -11.53 -1.56
CA GLU A 161 10.54 -12.73 -0.88
C GLU A 161 9.83 -13.19 0.40
N ASP A 162 8.89 -12.44 1.01
CA ASP A 162 8.39 -12.81 2.36
C ASP A 162 6.86 -12.67 2.60
N VAL A 163 6.02 -12.60 1.57
CA VAL A 163 4.57 -12.41 1.77
C VAL A 163 3.82 -13.73 1.56
N ALA A 164 3.11 -14.21 2.58
CA ALA A 164 2.22 -15.36 2.42
C ALA A 164 1.10 -15.05 1.40
N GLY A 165 0.56 -16.08 0.76
CA GLY A 165 -0.51 -15.94 -0.23
C GLY A 165 -0.06 -16.03 -1.69
N GLY A 166 1.24 -16.11 -1.98
CA GLY A 166 1.78 -16.39 -3.32
C GLY A 166 1.63 -15.28 -4.35
N ASN A 167 1.15 -14.09 -3.94
CA ASN A 167 0.92 -12.97 -4.82
C ASN A 167 2.14 -12.04 -4.95
N PRO A 168 2.38 -11.46 -6.13
CA PRO A 168 3.36 -10.40 -6.32
C PRO A 168 3.12 -9.24 -5.35
N TYR A 169 4.14 -8.90 -4.58
CA TYR A 169 4.14 -7.71 -3.74
C TYR A 169 5.38 -6.86 -4.02
N GLY A 170 5.17 -5.56 -4.19
CA GLY A 170 6.19 -4.55 -4.37
C GLY A 170 5.82 -3.32 -3.53
N GLY A 171 6.36 -3.24 -2.32
CA GLY A 171 5.94 -2.26 -1.32
C GLY A 171 6.76 -2.30 -0.04
N PRO A 172 6.33 -1.58 1.02
CA PRO A 172 7.02 -1.58 2.30
C PRO A 172 6.92 -2.95 2.98
N ARG A 173 7.94 -3.35 3.73
CA ARG A 173 7.87 -4.55 4.60
C ARG A 173 7.26 -4.15 5.94
N LEU A 174 6.18 -4.81 6.34
CA LEU A 174 5.44 -4.48 7.56
C LEU A 174 5.90 -5.31 8.76
N GLU A 175 5.76 -4.71 9.93
CA GLU A 175 5.88 -5.37 11.23
C GLU A 175 4.68 -4.98 12.08
N LEU A 176 3.86 -5.99 12.44
CA LEU A 176 2.67 -5.80 13.27
C LEU A 176 2.95 -6.38 14.65
N ARG A 177 2.73 -5.57 15.69
CA ARG A 177 2.99 -5.95 17.08
C ARG A 177 1.74 -5.74 17.91
N TRP A 178 1.18 -6.85 18.37
CA TRP A 178 0.14 -6.85 19.38
C TRP A 178 0.78 -7.00 20.75
N ARG A 179 0.41 -6.11 21.68
CA ARG A 179 1.02 -5.97 23.00
C ARG A 179 -0.06 -5.78 24.06
N ARG A 180 0.29 -6.09 25.31
CA ARG A 180 -0.43 -5.65 26.51
C ARG A 180 0.26 -4.40 27.06
N GLY A 181 -0.33 -3.23 26.85
CA GLY A 181 0.29 -1.94 27.11
C GLY A 181 0.64 -1.72 28.59
N ALA A 182 -0.24 -2.14 29.50
CA ALA A 182 -0.02 -1.97 30.94
C ALA A 182 1.16 -2.79 31.49
N GLU A 183 1.55 -3.88 30.82
CA GLU A 183 2.57 -4.81 31.31
C GLU A 183 3.99 -4.47 30.80
N GLN A 184 4.12 -3.56 29.82
CA GLN A 184 5.36 -3.36 29.07
C GLN A 184 6.12 -2.06 29.36
N GLY A 185 5.72 -1.31 30.40
CA GLY A 185 6.45 -0.10 30.81
C GLY A 185 6.66 0.89 29.67
N LEU A 186 5.65 1.04 28.81
CA LEU A 186 5.76 1.80 27.57
C LEU A 186 6.05 3.28 27.84
N THR A 187 6.94 3.85 27.05
CA THR A 187 7.31 5.27 27.10
C THR A 187 7.20 5.89 25.71
N THR A 188 7.14 7.21 25.63
CA THR A 188 7.17 7.90 24.33
C THR A 188 8.46 7.57 23.59
N ALA A 189 8.34 6.92 22.44
CA ALA A 189 9.46 6.55 21.60
C ALA A 189 10.09 7.76 20.91
N ALA A 190 11.40 7.71 20.75
CA ALA A 190 12.14 8.55 19.82
C ALA A 190 12.70 7.63 18.71
N PRO A 191 11.93 7.36 17.64
CA PRO A 191 12.36 6.44 16.59
C PRO A 191 13.66 6.98 15.95
N PRO A 192 14.68 6.12 15.75
CA PRO A 192 15.87 6.51 15.01
C PRO A 192 15.50 6.97 13.59
N GLN A 193 16.18 8.01 13.10
CA GLN A 193 15.96 8.46 11.73
C GLN A 193 16.41 7.36 10.75
N PRO A 194 15.54 6.91 9.82
CA PRO A 194 15.95 5.94 8.82
C PRO A 194 17.02 6.55 7.92
N ARG A 195 18.08 5.79 7.64
CA ARG A 195 19.16 6.23 6.74
C ARG A 195 18.64 6.55 5.33
N ARG A 196 17.58 5.85 4.91
CA ARG A 196 16.91 6.01 3.62
C ARG A 196 15.42 5.82 3.83
N ALA A 197 14.65 6.70 3.21
CA ALA A 197 13.20 6.62 3.21
C ALA A 197 12.65 7.23 1.93
N ARG A 198 11.60 6.63 1.38
CA ARG A 198 10.73 7.25 0.39
C ARG A 198 9.80 8.21 1.13
N ASP A 199 9.77 9.48 0.74
CA ASP A 199 8.98 10.51 1.42
C ASP A 199 7.51 10.10 1.57
N GLY A 200 6.93 9.45 0.55
CA GLY A 200 5.56 8.94 0.58
C GLY A 200 5.29 7.83 1.60
N TYR A 201 6.31 7.22 2.22
CA TYR A 201 6.16 6.16 3.24
C TYR A 201 6.31 6.69 4.67
N ILE A 202 6.51 8.00 4.85
CA ILE A 202 6.57 8.63 6.16
C ILE A 202 5.25 9.36 6.41
N PRO A 203 4.34 8.81 7.25
CA PRO A 203 3.08 9.46 7.55
C PRO A 203 3.28 10.72 8.38
N GLN A 204 2.45 11.73 8.11
CA GLN A 204 2.27 12.86 9.02
C GLN A 204 1.48 12.43 10.26
N PRO A 205 1.75 13.02 11.44
CA PRO A 205 0.94 12.78 12.63
C PRO A 205 -0.54 13.09 12.39
N CYS A 206 -1.40 12.12 12.67
CA CYS A 206 -2.85 12.26 12.63
C CYS A 206 -3.50 11.66 13.87
N THR A 207 -4.57 12.32 14.34
CA THR A 207 -5.54 11.72 15.25
C THR A 207 -6.56 10.91 14.45
N LEU A 208 -7.28 10.02 15.12
CA LEU A 208 -8.28 9.15 14.48
C LEU A 208 -9.68 9.44 15.01
N SER A 209 -10.69 9.21 14.17
CA SER A 209 -12.11 9.26 14.54
C SER A 209 -12.80 7.97 14.06
N PRO A 210 -12.58 6.84 14.77
CA PRO A 210 -13.06 5.53 14.32
C PRO A 210 -14.60 5.45 14.24
N VAL A 211 -15.12 4.89 13.15
CA VAL A 211 -16.56 4.66 12.93
C VAL A 211 -16.79 3.24 12.42
N GLU A 212 -17.65 2.48 13.09
CA GLU A 212 -18.11 1.19 12.58
C GLU A 212 -19.12 1.39 11.44
N ALA A 213 -18.92 0.69 10.33
CA ALA A 213 -19.82 0.68 9.19
C ALA A 213 -19.99 -0.74 8.66
N TRP A 214 -21.15 -1.01 8.06
CA TRP A 214 -21.36 -2.23 7.28
C TRP A 214 -20.63 -2.13 5.96
N ASP A 215 -19.90 -3.17 5.62
CA ASP A 215 -19.10 -3.30 4.42
C ASP A 215 -19.51 -4.59 3.71
N PHE A 216 -19.60 -4.52 2.39
CA PHE A 216 -20.07 -5.60 1.53
C PHE A 216 -18.95 -6.06 0.57
N PRO A 217 -18.96 -7.34 0.15
CA PRO A 217 -17.93 -7.86 -0.75
C PRO A 217 -17.97 -7.19 -2.12
N GLU A 218 -16.88 -7.34 -2.87
CA GLU A 218 -16.84 -7.03 -4.29
C GLU A 218 -17.94 -7.80 -5.05
N HIS A 219 -18.46 -7.24 -6.12
CA HIS A 219 -19.52 -7.87 -6.91
C HIS A 219 -19.12 -9.27 -7.43
N ASP A 220 -17.84 -9.48 -7.73
CA ASP A 220 -17.27 -10.77 -8.13
C ASP A 220 -17.22 -11.82 -7.00
N ASP A 221 -17.30 -11.40 -5.73
CA ASP A 221 -17.38 -12.30 -4.57
C ASP A 221 -18.85 -12.63 -4.20
N LEU A 222 -19.84 -12.03 -4.88
CA LEU A 222 -21.26 -12.36 -4.69
C LEU A 222 -21.66 -13.63 -5.45
N PRO A 223 -22.61 -14.44 -4.92
CA PRO A 223 -23.27 -15.48 -5.71
C PRO A 223 -23.92 -14.90 -6.97
N ASP A 224 -23.79 -15.57 -8.12
CA ASP A 224 -24.24 -15.06 -9.43
C ASP A 224 -25.67 -14.51 -9.41
N ASP A 225 -26.64 -15.29 -8.92
CA ASP A 225 -28.05 -14.87 -8.85
C ASP A 225 -28.27 -13.62 -7.99
N LEU A 226 -27.47 -13.46 -6.91
CA LEU A 226 -27.55 -12.30 -6.03
C LEU A 226 -26.86 -11.09 -6.67
N ARG A 227 -25.72 -11.29 -7.32
CA ARG A 227 -25.01 -10.23 -8.05
C ARG A 227 -25.93 -9.63 -9.09
N ASP A 228 -26.50 -10.46 -9.96
CA ASP A 228 -27.33 -9.99 -11.07
C ASP A 228 -28.55 -9.20 -10.55
N ALA A 229 -29.22 -9.70 -9.50
CA ALA A 229 -30.36 -9.02 -8.89
C ALA A 229 -30.00 -7.68 -8.21
N VAL A 230 -28.84 -7.60 -7.54
CA VAL A 230 -28.37 -6.37 -6.88
C VAL A 230 -27.95 -5.34 -7.92
N MET A 231 -27.25 -5.75 -8.98
CA MET A 231 -26.82 -4.85 -10.04
C MET A 231 -28.01 -4.26 -10.81
N GLU A 232 -28.99 -5.09 -11.19
CA GLU A 232 -30.22 -4.61 -11.83
C GLU A 232 -30.96 -3.60 -10.95
N TRP A 233 -31.06 -3.86 -9.65
CA TRP A 233 -31.69 -2.93 -8.70
C TRP A 233 -30.89 -1.64 -8.54
N CYS A 234 -29.57 -1.70 -8.45
CA CYS A 234 -28.70 -0.51 -8.37
C CYS A 234 -28.88 0.36 -9.62
N GLU A 235 -28.88 -0.24 -10.82
CA GLU A 235 -29.15 0.45 -12.08
C GLU A 235 -30.53 1.11 -12.08
N ASP A 236 -31.58 0.41 -11.65
CA ASP A 236 -32.93 0.94 -11.55
C ASP A 236 -33.07 2.12 -10.57
N GLN A 237 -32.26 2.14 -9.52
CA GLN A 237 -32.27 3.19 -8.50
C GLN A 237 -31.28 4.34 -8.77
N ASP A 238 -30.44 4.25 -9.81
CA ASP A 238 -29.33 5.17 -10.10
C ASP A 238 -28.24 5.17 -9.00
N TRP A 239 -27.88 3.96 -8.54
CA TRP A 239 -26.78 3.70 -7.58
C TRP A 239 -25.70 2.87 -8.26
N ASP A 240 -24.46 2.98 -7.77
CA ASP A 240 -23.35 2.10 -8.14
C ASP A 240 -23.02 1.17 -6.97
N TYR A 241 -23.07 -0.16 -7.20
CA TYR A 241 -22.86 -1.12 -6.12
C TYR A 241 -21.47 -0.99 -5.48
N HIS A 242 -20.44 -0.81 -6.31
CA HIS A 242 -19.07 -0.73 -5.85
C HIS A 242 -18.84 0.56 -5.06
N ASP A 243 -19.25 1.70 -5.61
CA ASP A 243 -18.94 3.00 -5.02
C ASP A 243 -19.83 3.33 -3.81
N ASP A 244 -21.08 2.87 -3.78
CA ASP A 244 -22.04 3.24 -2.73
C ASP A 244 -22.17 2.22 -1.59
N PHE A 245 -21.86 0.94 -1.83
CA PHE A 245 -22.13 -0.13 -0.86
C PHE A 245 -20.94 -1.04 -0.55
N ALA A 246 -20.15 -1.40 -1.55
CA ALA A 246 -19.12 -2.42 -1.39
C ALA A 246 -17.75 -1.86 -1.06
N CYS A 247 -16.93 -2.72 -0.47
CA CYS A 247 -15.50 -2.51 -0.30
C CYS A 247 -15.09 -1.10 0.18
N LEU A 248 -15.75 -0.60 1.23
CA LEU A 248 -15.63 0.78 1.71
C LEU A 248 -14.20 1.31 1.63
N GLY A 249 -14.00 2.44 0.94
CA GLY A 249 -12.67 3.00 0.75
C GLY A 249 -12.04 3.57 2.04
N GLY A 250 -10.80 4.04 1.92
CA GLY A 250 -10.11 4.77 2.98
C GLY A 250 -9.37 3.88 3.98
N TRP A 251 -8.86 4.52 5.03
CA TRP A 251 -8.16 3.83 6.11
C TRP A 251 -9.16 3.04 6.96
N LYS A 252 -9.06 1.71 6.97
CA LYS A 252 -10.01 0.87 7.72
C LYS A 252 -9.41 -0.40 8.30
N VAL A 253 -10.01 -0.87 9.38
CA VAL A 253 -9.76 -2.20 9.96
C VAL A 253 -10.94 -3.11 9.66
N GLY A 254 -10.67 -4.32 9.17
CA GLY A 254 -11.71 -5.31 8.82
C GLY A 254 -12.42 -5.01 7.51
N GLY A 255 -13.69 -5.43 7.40
CA GLY A 255 -14.49 -5.27 6.18
C GLY A 255 -14.08 -6.19 5.02
N TRP A 256 -14.19 -5.65 3.81
CA TRP A 256 -13.89 -6.32 2.54
C TRP A 256 -12.83 -5.56 1.73
N PRO A 257 -11.89 -6.25 1.07
CA PRO A 257 -10.93 -5.63 0.16
C PRO A 257 -11.60 -5.28 -1.17
N SER A 258 -11.28 -4.12 -1.75
CA SER A 258 -11.66 -3.83 -3.14
C SER A 258 -10.71 -4.51 -4.13
N TRP A 259 -11.22 -4.81 -5.31
CA TRP A 259 -10.43 -5.34 -6.44
C TRP A 259 -10.56 -4.45 -7.68
N HIS A 260 -10.94 -3.18 -7.51
CA HIS A 260 -11.26 -2.25 -8.60
C HIS A 260 -10.19 -2.04 -9.70
N LEU A 261 -8.92 -2.44 -9.48
CA LEU A 261 -7.85 -2.34 -10.49
C LEU A 261 -7.42 -3.68 -11.11
N THR A 262 -7.81 -4.82 -10.54
CA THR A 262 -7.40 -6.15 -11.02
C THR A 262 -8.50 -7.17 -10.78
N ASP A 263 -8.50 -8.27 -11.52
CA ASP A 263 -9.38 -9.41 -11.20
C ASP A 263 -9.25 -9.84 -9.74
N LEU A 264 -10.36 -10.36 -9.18
CA LEU A 264 -10.41 -10.85 -7.81
C LEU A 264 -9.40 -11.98 -7.60
N GLN A 265 -8.53 -11.82 -6.59
CA GLN A 265 -7.55 -12.85 -6.22
C GLN A 265 -7.80 -13.36 -4.81
N PRO A 266 -8.31 -14.60 -4.64
CA PRO A 266 -8.47 -15.18 -3.32
C PRO A 266 -7.09 -15.40 -2.66
N ILE A 267 -6.86 -14.72 -1.54
CA ILE A 267 -5.63 -14.88 -0.77
C ILE A 267 -5.82 -16.02 0.22
N THR A 268 -5.01 -17.07 0.10
CA THR A 268 -5.02 -18.23 1.00
C THR A 268 -3.80 -18.24 1.91
N CYS A 269 -3.95 -18.73 3.14
CA CYS A 269 -2.82 -18.91 4.05
C CYS A 269 -1.88 -20.00 3.53
N SER A 270 -0.80 -19.60 2.87
CA SER A 270 0.14 -20.49 2.16
C SER A 270 1.45 -20.77 2.91
N GLY A 271 1.60 -20.26 4.13
CA GLY A 271 2.79 -20.48 4.98
C GLY A 271 2.67 -21.66 5.94
N THR A 272 1.54 -22.37 5.93
CA THR A 272 1.21 -23.51 6.79
C THR A 272 0.30 -24.48 6.01
N ASP A 273 0.04 -25.68 6.55
CA ASP A 273 -0.97 -26.62 6.00
C ASP A 273 -2.42 -26.14 6.15
N CYS A 274 -2.63 -24.84 6.41
CA CYS A 274 -3.93 -24.25 6.72
C CYS A 274 -4.82 -24.10 5.47
N GLY A 275 -4.31 -23.48 4.40
CA GLY A 275 -5.06 -23.28 3.15
C GLY A 275 -6.31 -22.42 3.25
N ARG A 276 -6.63 -21.84 4.42
CA ARG A 276 -7.84 -21.05 4.65
C ARG A 276 -7.77 -19.72 3.89
N ARG A 277 -8.91 -19.26 3.35
CA ARG A 277 -9.04 -17.91 2.80
C ARG A 277 -8.78 -16.88 3.89
N MET A 278 -7.81 -16.02 3.68
CA MET A 278 -7.44 -14.95 4.59
C MET A 278 -8.48 -13.83 4.54
N ARG A 279 -8.59 -13.06 5.62
CA ARG A 279 -9.52 -11.93 5.74
C ARG A 279 -8.75 -10.62 5.71
N LEU A 280 -9.35 -9.60 5.11
CA LEU A 280 -8.84 -8.24 5.22
C LEU A 280 -8.77 -7.85 6.69
N PHE A 281 -7.60 -7.39 7.11
CA PHE A 281 -7.34 -6.88 8.44
C PHE A 281 -7.21 -5.36 8.44
N LEU A 282 -6.41 -4.81 7.53
CA LEU A 282 -6.12 -3.39 7.46
C LEU A 282 -6.04 -2.94 6.00
N THR A 283 -6.71 -1.84 5.68
CA THR A 283 -6.46 -1.05 4.46
C THR A 283 -5.75 0.23 4.84
N VAL A 284 -4.61 0.48 4.18
CA VAL A 284 -3.84 1.70 4.21
C VAL A 284 -4.06 2.41 2.87
N ASN A 285 -4.82 3.50 2.88
CA ASN A 285 -5.13 4.24 1.68
C ASN A 285 -4.11 5.35 1.41
N SER A 286 -3.81 5.60 0.13
CA SER A 286 -2.95 6.71 -0.28
C SER A 286 -3.70 8.04 -0.32
N GLY A 287 -2.94 9.13 -0.25
CA GLY A 287 -3.47 10.49 -0.35
C GLY A 287 -4.13 10.98 0.93
N GLY A 288 -4.68 12.20 0.86
CA GLY A 288 -5.30 12.87 2.01
C GLY A 288 -4.39 12.92 3.24
N ASP A 289 -4.98 12.95 4.42
CA ASP A 289 -4.26 12.64 5.67
C ASP A 289 -4.05 11.12 5.77
N PRO A 290 -2.85 10.60 6.14
CA PRO A 290 -1.68 11.29 6.70
C PRO A 290 -0.58 11.66 5.66
N SER A 291 -0.96 12.07 4.44
CA SER A 291 -0.06 12.38 3.32
C SER A 291 0.86 11.21 2.90
N LEU A 292 0.36 10.00 3.07
CA LEU A 292 1.07 8.75 2.80
C LEU A 292 0.67 8.22 1.42
N ASN A 293 1.60 7.63 0.67
CA ASN A 293 1.37 7.14 -0.68
C ASN A 293 2.06 5.79 -0.89
N VAL A 294 1.26 4.73 -1.09
CA VAL A 294 1.72 3.39 -1.46
C VAL A 294 1.51 3.14 -2.96
N GLY A 295 2.44 2.41 -3.59
CA GLY A 295 2.38 2.12 -5.02
C GLY A 295 2.31 3.39 -5.88
N ARG A 296 1.26 3.50 -6.70
CA ARG A 296 0.95 4.65 -7.56
C ARG A 296 -0.33 5.37 -7.10
N PHE A 297 -0.35 5.80 -5.83
CA PHE A 297 -1.53 6.35 -5.15
C PHE A 297 -2.64 5.32 -4.96
N GLY A 298 -2.24 4.10 -4.60
CA GLY A 298 -3.11 2.97 -4.45
C GLY A 298 -3.50 2.68 -3.00
N GLU A 299 -3.90 1.44 -2.74
CA GLU A 299 -4.20 0.92 -1.41
C GLU A 299 -3.28 -0.24 -1.07
N LEU A 300 -2.72 -0.22 0.14
CA LEU A 300 -2.05 -1.38 0.73
C LEU A 300 -3.04 -2.12 1.61
N ARG A 301 -3.19 -3.42 1.37
CA ARG A 301 -4.09 -4.29 2.11
C ARG A 301 -3.30 -5.36 2.84
N VAL A 302 -3.58 -5.50 4.13
CA VAL A 302 -3.01 -6.51 5.01
C VAL A 302 -4.08 -7.55 5.31
N PHE A 303 -3.73 -8.81 5.13
CA PHE A 303 -4.61 -9.94 5.35
C PHE A 303 -4.07 -10.81 6.48
N VAL A 304 -4.99 -11.34 7.29
CA VAL A 304 -4.67 -12.26 8.39
C VAL A 304 -5.45 -13.57 8.24
N CYS A 305 -4.89 -14.66 8.77
CA CYS A 305 -5.60 -15.92 8.87
C CYS A 305 -6.68 -15.81 9.97
N PRO A 306 -7.94 -16.22 9.69
CA PRO A 306 -8.99 -16.20 10.71
C PRO A 306 -8.80 -17.26 11.81
N ASP A 307 -8.11 -18.35 11.52
CA ASP A 307 -8.05 -19.53 12.42
C ASP A 307 -6.90 -19.43 13.44
N ALA A 308 -5.86 -18.65 13.14
CA ALA A 308 -4.69 -18.52 14.02
C ALA A 308 -4.00 -17.16 13.86
N SER A 309 -3.91 -16.43 14.96
CA SER A 309 -3.28 -15.10 15.05
C SER A 309 -1.77 -15.09 14.83
N GLY A 310 -1.12 -16.26 14.95
CA GLY A 310 0.31 -16.46 14.71
C GLY A 310 0.67 -16.91 13.29
N HIS A 311 -0.31 -17.11 12.40
CA HIS A 311 0.00 -17.40 11.01
C HIS A 311 0.56 -16.16 10.30
N PRO A 312 1.39 -16.35 9.25
CA PRO A 312 1.92 -15.24 8.47
C PRO A 312 0.81 -14.35 7.89
N ILE A 313 1.10 -13.06 7.81
CA ILE A 313 0.26 -12.10 7.10
C ILE A 313 0.47 -12.19 5.59
N ALA A 314 -0.52 -11.75 4.83
CA ALA A 314 -0.42 -11.54 3.40
C ALA A 314 -0.64 -10.07 3.06
N LEU A 315 -0.02 -9.60 1.99
CA LEU A 315 -0.02 -8.20 1.56
C LEU A 315 -0.41 -8.10 0.09
N ASN A 316 -1.13 -7.05 -0.25
CA ASN A 316 -1.49 -6.69 -1.61
C ASN A 316 -1.41 -5.17 -1.75
N ILE A 317 -0.90 -4.69 -2.89
CA ILE A 317 -0.97 -3.28 -3.28
C ILE A 317 -1.64 -3.22 -4.64
N GLN A 318 -2.59 -2.32 -4.79
CA GLN A 318 -3.24 -1.96 -6.05
C GLN A 318 -3.22 -0.44 -6.17
#